data_AF-A0A527GI57-F1
#
_entry.id   AF-A0A527GI57-F1
#
_cell.length_a   1.000
_cell.length_b   1.000
_cell.length_c   1.000
_cell.angle_alpha   90.00
_cell.angle_beta   90.00
_cell.angle_gamma   90.00
#
_symmetry.space_group_name_H-M   'P 1'
#
loop_
_entity.id
_entity.type
_entity.pdbx_description
1 polymer ?
#
loop_
_entity_poly.entity_id
_entity_poly.type
_entity_poly.pdbx_seq_one_letter_code
_entity_poly.pdbx_strand_id
1 'polypeptide(L)'
;MATATLTAGAPPARPVVPDTISTRRVIAFLAMVFGMFMAILDIQIVSASLSEIQAGLSASSDEIPWVQTAYLIAEVVMIPLSGFLSRMLSTRVLFTISAAGFTAASALAA
;
A
#
# COMPACT_ATOMS: atom_id res chain seq x y z
N MET A 1 -42.83 21.03 -52.19
CA MET A 1 -41.62 20.84 -51.37
C MET A 1 -42.04 20.90 -49.91
N ALA A 2 -42.22 19.74 -49.27
CA ALA A 2 -42.61 19.64 -47.87
C ALA A 2 -41.41 19.10 -47.08
N THR A 3 -40.83 19.98 -46.26
CA THR A 3 -39.68 19.72 -45.39
C THR A 3 -40.11 18.82 -44.24
N ALA A 4 -39.60 17.59 -44.18
CA ALA A 4 -39.80 16.69 -43.06
C ALA A 4 -38.81 17.05 -41.94
N THR A 5 -39.31 17.71 -40.89
CA THR A 5 -38.56 17.98 -39.66
C THR A 5 -38.50 16.70 -38.83
N LEU A 6 -37.37 15.99 -38.86
CA LEU A 6 -37.13 14.84 -37.98
C LEU A 6 -36.94 15.34 -36.54
N THR A 7 -37.93 15.09 -35.69
CA THR A 7 -37.82 15.25 -34.24
C THR A 7 -36.92 14.14 -33.69
N ALA A 8 -35.64 14.44 -33.50
CA ALA A 8 -34.72 13.55 -32.79
C ALA A 8 -35.21 13.44 -31.33
N GLY A 9 -35.81 12.29 -30.99
CA GLY A 9 -36.26 11.98 -29.63
C GLY A 9 -35.09 12.00 -28.65
N ALA A 10 -35.26 12.68 -27.51
CA ALA A 10 -34.27 12.70 -26.45
C ALA A 10 -33.95 11.27 -25.97
N PRO A 11 -32.67 10.95 -25.71
CA PRO A 11 -32.30 9.63 -25.22
C PRO A 11 -33.01 9.33 -23.88
N PRO A 12 -33.44 8.08 -23.64
CA PRO A 12 -34.16 7.73 -22.42
C PRO A 12 -33.30 8.06 -21.18
N ALA A 13 -33.88 8.80 -20.25
CA ALA A 13 -33.23 9.15 -18.99
C ALA A 13 -32.87 7.85 -18.25
N ARG A 14 -31.57 7.62 -18.04
CA ARG A 14 -31.08 6.45 -17.31
C ARG A 14 -31.58 6.54 -15.86
N PRO A 15 -32.16 5.48 -15.28
CA PRO A 15 -32.63 5.52 -13.90
C PRO A 15 -31.50 5.89 -12.96
N VAL A 16 -31.70 6.93 -12.15
CA VAL A 16 -30.78 7.36 -11.10
C VAL A 16 -30.93 6.38 -9.94
N VAL A 17 -30.06 5.38 -9.89
CA VAL A 17 -29.97 4.46 -8.75
C VAL A 17 -29.38 5.25 -7.58
N PRO A 18 -30.03 5.30 -6.39
CA PRO A 18 -29.48 5.97 -5.22
C PRO A 18 -28.11 5.39 -4.86
N ASP A 19 -27.08 6.24 -4.82
CA ASP A 19 -25.71 5.83 -4.49
C ASP A 19 -25.57 5.68 -2.97
N THR A 20 -26.08 4.57 -2.43
CA THR A 20 -25.99 4.28 -0.99
C THR A 20 -24.65 3.64 -0.68
N ILE A 21 -23.88 4.23 0.23
CA ILE A 21 -22.62 3.64 0.68
C ILE A 21 -22.94 2.40 1.54
N SER A 22 -22.60 1.22 1.05
CA SER A 22 -22.78 -0.02 1.81
C SER A 22 -21.81 -0.08 2.99
N THR A 23 -22.24 -0.67 4.12
CA THR A 23 -21.39 -0.88 5.29
C THR A 23 -20.08 -1.58 4.95
N ARG A 24 -20.11 -2.53 4.00
CA ARG A 24 -18.90 -3.21 3.50
C ARG A 24 -17.91 -2.26 2.85
N ARG A 25 -18.39 -1.25 2.11
CA ARG A 25 -17.54 -0.23 1.47
C ARG A 25 -16.94 0.71 2.51
N VAL A 26 -17.69 1.06 3.57
CA VAL A 26 -17.16 1.84 4.71
C VAL A 26 -16.07 1.08 5.44
N ILE A 27 -16.29 -0.21 5.74
CA ILE A 27 -15.29 -1.06 6.39
C ILE A 27 -14.04 -1.18 5.52
N ALA A 28 -14.19 -1.42 4.21
CA ALA A 28 -13.06 -1.48 3.30
C ALA A 28 -12.29 -0.15 3.24
N PHE A 29 -13.00 0.98 3.24
CA PHE A 29 -12.38 2.30 3.28
C PHE A 29 -11.58 2.53 4.57
N LEU A 30 -12.15 2.24 5.73
CA LEU A 30 -11.46 2.36 7.02
C LEU A 30 -10.23 1.44 7.09
N ALA A 31 -10.33 0.22 6.56
CA ALA A 31 -9.19 -0.70 6.46
C ALA A 31 -8.07 -0.13 5.58
N MET A 32 -8.39 0.52 4.46
CA MET A 32 -7.39 1.20 3.62
C MET A 32 -6.74 2.39 4.34
N VAL A 33 -7.54 3.21 5.04
CA VAL A 33 -7.02 4.34 5.84
C VAL A 33 -6.07 3.85 6.92
N PHE A 34 -6.45 2.79 7.64
CA PHE A 34 -5.61 2.18 8.66
C PHE A 34 -4.31 1.61 8.05
N GLY A 35 -4.40 0.94 6.90
CA GLY A 35 -3.22 0.46 6.17
C GLY A 35 -2.26 1.60 5.81
N MET A 36 -2.79 2.74 5.36
CA MET A 36 -1.96 3.91 5.04
C MET A 36 -1.35 4.54 6.29
N PHE A 37 -2.08 4.59 7.40
CA PHE A 37 -1.54 5.02 8.69
C PHE A 37 -0.38 4.11 9.14
N MET A 38 -0.55 2.79 9.04
CA MET A 38 0.50 1.83 9.39
C MET A 38 1.74 2.00 8.52
N ALA A 39 1.59 2.27 7.23
CA ALA A 39 2.72 2.54 6.33
C ALA A 39 3.52 3.77 6.78
N ILE A 40 2.84 4.86 7.15
CA ILE A 40 3.52 6.06 7.66
C ILE A 40 4.19 5.78 9.01
N LEU A 41 3.52 5.05 9.91
CA LEU A 41 4.11 4.69 11.20
C LEU A 41 5.42 3.91 11.06
N ASP A 42 5.52 3.00 10.10
CA ASP A 42 6.74 2.22 9.86
C ASP A 42 7.94 3.14 9.55
N ILE A 43 7.75 4.10 8.65
CA ILE A 43 8.77 5.11 8.29
C ILE A 43 9.20 5.91 9.52
N GLN A 44 8.25 6.28 10.39
CA GLN A 44 8.54 7.04 11.60
C GLN A 44 9.29 6.22 12.64
N ILE A 45 9.00 4.93 12.80
CA ILE A 45 9.72 4.04 13.73
C ILE A 45 11.20 3.96 13.34
N VAL A 46 11.50 3.79 12.06
CA VAL A 46 12.88 3.78 11.57
C VAL A 46 13.55 5.12 11.85
N SER A 47 12.89 6.23 11.47
CA SER A 47 13.44 7.57 11.67
C SER A 47 13.69 7.90 13.15
N ALA A 48 12.82 7.46 14.05
CA ALA A 48 12.96 7.67 15.50
C ALA A 48 14.10 6.85 16.12
N SER A 49 14.46 5.72 15.50
CA SER A 49 15.48 4.80 16.00
C SER A 49 16.89 5.08 15.44
N LEU A 50 17.03 5.99 14.47
CA LEU A 50 18.33 6.24 13.82
C LEU A 50 19.43 6.67 14.81
N SER A 51 19.10 7.44 15.84
CA SER A 51 20.07 7.86 16.87
C SER A 51 20.56 6.68 17.73
N GLU A 52 19.66 5.74 18.07
CA GLU A 52 20.01 4.51 18.79
C GLU A 52 20.86 3.58 17.93
N ILE A 53 20.51 3.42 16.65
CA ILE A 53 21.31 2.65 15.67
C ILE A 53 22.70 3.27 15.53
N GLN A 54 22.80 4.60 15.46
CA GLN A 54 24.08 5.32 15.40
C GLN A 54 24.97 5.01 16.59
N ALA A 55 24.41 5.13 17.79
CA ALA A 55 25.13 4.88 19.03
C ALA A 55 25.57 3.40 19.14
N GLY A 56 24.70 2.46 18.80
CA GLY A 56 24.98 1.02 18.86
C GLY A 56 26.07 0.55 17.89
N LEU A 57 26.16 1.16 16.72
CA LEU A 57 27.15 0.80 15.69
C LEU A 57 28.40 1.69 15.69
N SER A 58 28.46 2.72 16.54
CA SER A 58 29.48 3.78 16.47
C SER A 58 29.61 4.40 15.07
N ALA A 59 28.49 4.50 14.35
CA ALA A 59 28.44 5.00 12.98
C ALA A 59 28.64 6.52 12.92
N SER A 60 29.34 6.98 11.89
CA SER A 60 29.55 8.41 11.66
C SER A 60 28.25 9.11 11.23
N SER A 61 28.20 10.43 11.45
CA SER A 61 27.06 11.24 11.03
C SER A 61 26.82 11.22 9.51
N ASP A 62 27.82 10.83 8.74
CA ASP A 62 27.74 10.72 7.28
C ASP A 62 27.14 9.38 6.83
N GLU A 63 27.17 8.34 7.67
CA GLU A 63 26.64 7.00 7.36
C GLU A 63 25.15 6.86 7.70
N ILE A 64 24.67 7.55 8.73
CA ILE A 64 23.28 7.45 9.19
C ILE A 64 22.23 7.82 8.13
N PRO A 65 22.39 8.89 7.33
CA PRO A 65 21.45 9.21 6.27
C PRO A 65 21.33 8.12 5.19
N TRP A 66 22.38 7.32 4.97
CA TRP A 66 22.36 6.21 4.02
C TRP A 66 21.47 5.06 4.48
N VAL A 67 21.28 4.86 5.79
CA VAL A 67 20.34 3.88 6.34
C VAL A 67 18.92 4.23 5.95
N GLN A 68 18.50 5.48 6.18
CA GLN A 68 17.17 5.96 5.78
C GLN A 68 16.97 5.86 4.26
N THR A 69 17.99 6.21 3.49
CA THR A 69 17.94 6.15 2.02
C THR A 69 17.76 4.72 1.53
N ALA A 70 18.52 3.76 2.07
CA ALA A 70 18.40 2.35 1.73
C ALA A 70 17.01 1.78 2.07
N TYR A 71 16.47 2.14 3.24
CA TYR A 71 15.11 1.78 3.64
C TYR A 71 14.05 2.28 2.63
N LEU A 72 14.10 3.56 2.24
CA LEU A 72 13.16 4.13 1.28
C LEU A 72 13.28 3.49 -0.12
N ILE A 73 14.50 3.17 -0.57
CA ILE A 73 14.70 2.46 -1.84
C ILE A 73 14.03 1.09 -1.78
N ALA A 74 14.23 0.34 -0.69
CA ALA A 74 13.60 -0.96 -0.52
C ALA A 74 12.07 -0.86 -0.51
N GLU A 75 11.51 0.15 0.17
CA GLU A 75 10.08 0.40 0.22
C GLU A 75 9.50 0.69 -1.19
N VAL A 76 10.14 1.58 -1.95
CA VAL A 76 9.71 1.93 -3.33
C VAL A 76 9.75 0.71 -4.26
N VAL A 77 10.76 -0.15 -4.13
CA VAL A 77 10.85 -1.41 -4.92
C VAL A 77 9.76 -2.40 -4.50
N MET A 78 9.40 -2.44 -3.22
CA MET A 78 8.38 -3.35 -2.71
C MET A 78 6.97 -3.00 -3.17
N ILE A 79 6.65 -1.75 -3.49
CA ILE A 79 5.32 -1.35 -3.99
C ILE A 79 4.89 -2.13 -5.26
N PRO A 80 5.61 -2.06 -6.40
CA PRO A 80 5.25 -2.83 -7.58
C PRO A 80 5.42 -4.34 -7.37
N LEU A 81 6.42 -4.74 -6.58
CA LEU A 81 6.68 -6.15 -6.30
C LEU A 81 5.50 -6.78 -5.54
N SER A 82 4.95 -6.09 -4.54
CA SER A 82 3.78 -6.56 -3.78
C SER A 82 2.55 -6.77 -4.67
N GLY A 83 2.31 -5.86 -5.63
CA GLY A 83 1.24 -6.01 -6.61
C GLY A 83 1.45 -7.17 -7.56
N PHE A 84 2.70 -7.38 -8.01
CA PHE A 84 3.07 -8.52 -8.85
C PHE A 84 2.94 -9.85 -8.09
N LEU A 85 3.51 -9.95 -6.90
CA LEU A 85 3.46 -11.13 -6.03
C LEU A 85 2.02 -11.50 -5.65
N SER A 86 1.18 -10.50 -5.33
CA SER A 86 -0.23 -10.73 -4.99
C SER A 86 -1.00 -11.39 -6.14
N ARG A 87 -0.64 -11.09 -7.39
CA ARG A 87 -1.23 -11.72 -8.59
C ARG A 87 -0.59 -13.07 -8.90
N MET A 88 0.71 -13.23 -8.63
CA MET A 88 1.47 -14.42 -9.01
C MET A 88 1.31 -15.59 -8.03
N LEU A 89 1.25 -15.34 -6.71
CA LEU A 89 1.50 -16.39 -5.71
C LEU A 89 0.28 -16.87 -4.93
N SER A 90 -0.93 -16.35 -5.10
CA SER A 90 -2.08 -16.66 -4.23
C SER A 90 -1.82 -16.30 -2.75
N THR A 91 -2.86 -15.87 -2.04
CA THR A 91 -2.76 -15.37 -0.66
C THR A 91 -2.15 -16.40 0.30
N ARG A 92 -2.40 -17.70 0.07
CA ARG A 92 -1.87 -18.77 0.93
C ARG A 92 -0.35 -18.93 0.82
N VAL A 93 0.21 -18.91 -0.39
CA VAL A 93 1.66 -19.10 -0.57
C VAL A 93 2.41 -17.88 -0.07
N LEU A 94 1.89 -16.67 -0.32
CA LEU A 94 2.48 -15.44 0.20
C LEU A 94 2.56 -15.42 1.71
N PHE A 95 1.49 -15.84 2.39
CA PHE A 95 1.48 -15.92 3.85
C PHE A 95 2.52 -16.93 4.35
N THR A 96 2.58 -18.13 3.76
CA THR A 96 3.53 -19.16 4.18
C THR A 96 4.99 -18.74 3.96
N ILE A 97 5.32 -18.13 2.82
CA ILE A 97 6.67 -17.62 2.54
C ILE A 97 7.04 -16.49 3.51
N SER A 98 6.13 -15.57 3.78
CA SER A 98 6.37 -14.47 4.73
C SER A 98 6.60 -14.99 6.14
N ALA A 99 5.79 -15.95 6.60
CA ALA A 99 5.96 -16.58 7.91
C ALA A 99 7.29 -17.32 8.03
N ALA A 100 7.68 -18.07 6.99
CA ALA A 100 8.97 -18.76 6.95
C ALA A 100 10.15 -17.78 6.94
N GLY A 101 10.09 -16.73 6.12
CA GLY A 101 11.11 -15.69 6.04
C GLY A 101 11.26 -14.93 7.35
N PHE A 102 10.15 -14.53 7.99
CA PHE A 102 10.14 -13.90 9.30
C PHE A 102 10.83 -14.78 10.35
N THR A 103 10.45 -16.06 10.42
CA THR A 103 11.02 -17.02 11.38
C THR A 103 12.54 -17.16 11.19
N ALA A 104 12.99 -17.25 9.94
CA ALA A 104 14.42 -17.35 9.63
C ALA A 104 15.19 -16.07 10.00
N ALA A 105 14.64 -14.90 9.69
CA ALA A 105 15.25 -13.62 10.04
C ALA A 105 15.32 -13.42 11.56
N SER A 106 14.26 -13.76 12.29
CA SER A 106 14.26 -13.74 13.76
C SER A 106 15.32 -14.67 14.35
N ALA A 107 15.52 -15.86 13.77
CA ALA A 107 16.57 -16.78 14.22
C ALA A 107 17.99 -16.27 13.92
N LEU A 108 18.18 -15.48 12.86
CA LEU A 108 19.46 -14.86 12.53
C LEU A 108 19.79 -13.63 13.39
N ALA A 109 18.75 -12.95 13.89
CA ALA A 109 18.87 -11.76 14.75
C ALA A 109 18.83 -12.08 16.26
N ALA A 110 18.58 -13.33 16.63
CA ALA A 110 18.65 -13.85 18.00
C ALA A 110 20.10 -14.20 18.37
#